data_AF-X0T1Z3-F1
#
_entry.id   AF-X0T1Z3-F1
#
_cell.length_a   1.000
_cell.length_b   1.000
_cell.length_c   1.000
_cell.angle_alpha   90.00
_cell.angle_beta   90.00
_cell.angle_gamma   90.00
#
_symmetry.space_group_name_H-M   'P 1'
#
loop_
_entity.id
_entity.type
_entity.pdbx_description
1 polymer ?
#
loop_
_entity_poly.entity_id
_entity_poly.type
_entity_poly.pdbx_seq_one_letter_code
_entity_poly.pdbx_strand_id
1 'polypeptide(L)'
;MSQLPDGTWVPDFSNRYFREDLPFGLVNFKGIALLVGVDTPFIDEIIVWAQRHLDMQLLVKDADGKYQLAGSDVNTSTSAPQRFGIHSVEDLVKHTFKHV
;
A
#
# COMPACT_ATOMS: atom_id res chain seq x y z
N MET A 1 18.17 -7.75 7.06
CA MET A 1 18.53 -7.70 8.50
C MET A 1 19.81 -6.90 8.60
N SER A 2 19.91 -6.01 9.58
CA SER A 2 21.10 -5.22 9.87
C SER A 2 21.61 -5.59 11.26
N GLN A 3 22.93 -5.73 11.41
CA GLN A 3 23.54 -6.01 12.71
C GLN A 3 23.87 -4.70 13.42
N LEU A 4 23.56 -4.63 14.71
CA LEU A 4 23.91 -3.50 15.59
C LEU A 4 25.30 -3.70 16.21
N PRO A 5 25.94 -2.63 16.73
CA PRO A 5 27.29 -2.72 17.33
C PRO A 5 27.40 -3.69 18.52
N ASP A 6 26.30 -3.99 19.20
CA ASP A 6 26.22 -4.94 20.31
C ASP A 6 26.06 -6.41 19.86
N GLY A 7 26.06 -6.66 18.54
CA GLY A 7 25.93 -7.99 17.95
C GLY A 7 24.49 -8.45 17.71
N THR A 8 23.49 -7.68 18.15
CA THR A 8 22.07 -7.99 17.90
C THR A 8 21.65 -7.68 16.46
N TRP A 9 20.52 -8.25 16.03
CA TRP A 9 20.02 -8.10 14.65
C TRP A 9 18.64 -7.47 14.65
N VAL A 10 18.43 -6.53 13.73
CA VAL A 10 17.15 -5.87 13.51
C VAL A 10 16.70 -5.98 12.05
N PRO A 11 15.40 -5.88 11.75
CA PRO A 11 14.92 -5.75 10.39
C PRO A 11 15.58 -4.56 9.69
N ASP A 12 15.99 -4.78 8.44
CA ASP A 12 16.52 -3.73 7.60
C ASP A 12 15.37 -3.17 6.74
N PHE A 13 14.79 -2.05 7.17
CA PHE A 13 13.68 -1.39 6.48
C PHE A 13 14.12 -0.63 5.20
N SER A 14 15.43 -0.58 4.91
CA SER A 14 15.93 -0.09 3.63
C SER A 14 15.91 -1.18 2.54
N ASN A 15 15.72 -2.44 2.93
CA ASN A 15 15.71 -3.56 1.99
C ASN A 15 14.50 -3.53 1.03
N ARG A 16 14.69 -4.07 -0.17
CA ARG A 16 13.66 -4.18 -1.22
C ARG A 16 12.41 -4.94 -0.77
N TYR A 17 12.50 -5.87 0.17
CA TYR A 17 11.30 -6.51 0.74
C TYR A 17 10.29 -5.49 1.28
N PHE A 18 10.75 -4.39 1.87
CA PHE A 18 9.86 -3.32 2.34
C PHE A 18 9.72 -2.20 1.33
N ARG A 19 10.80 -1.82 0.65
CA ARG A 19 10.80 -0.69 -0.29
C ARG A 19 10.13 -0.99 -1.63
N GLU A 20 9.90 -2.26 -1.98
CA GLU A 20 9.34 -2.66 -3.26
C GLU A 20 8.06 -3.47 -3.09
N ASP A 21 8.11 -4.62 -2.40
CA ASP A 21 6.96 -5.53 -2.31
C ASP A 21 5.77 -4.93 -1.56
N LEU A 22 6.01 -3.99 -0.64
CA LEU A 22 4.94 -3.27 0.06
C LEU A 22 4.28 -2.21 -0.85
N PRO A 23 4.96 -1.14 -1.29
CA PRO A 23 4.32 -0.07 -2.08
C PRO A 23 3.83 -0.52 -3.46
N PHE A 24 4.53 -1.46 -4.10
CA PHE A 24 4.22 -1.88 -5.47
C PHE A 24 3.56 -3.26 -5.55
N GLY A 25 3.52 -4.01 -4.45
CA GLY A 25 2.80 -5.28 -4.32
C GLY A 25 1.56 -5.14 -3.43
N LEU A 26 1.74 -5.19 -2.11
CA LEU A 26 0.63 -5.25 -1.13
C LEU A 26 -0.32 -4.04 -1.21
N VAL A 27 0.23 -2.83 -1.32
CA VAL A 27 -0.58 -1.61 -1.45
C VAL A 27 -1.38 -1.61 -2.75
N ASN A 28 -0.81 -2.15 -3.83
CA ASN A 28 -1.51 -2.30 -5.10
C ASN A 28 -2.69 -3.31 -4.98
N PHE A 29 -2.47 -4.45 -4.31
CA PHE A 29 -3.55 -5.41 -4.03
C PHE A 29 -4.65 -4.81 -3.16
N LYS A 30 -4.28 -4.04 -2.13
CA LYS A 30 -5.27 -3.30 -1.31
C LYS A 30 -6.06 -2.31 -2.17
N GLY A 31 -5.39 -1.61 -3.09
CA GLY A 31 -6.02 -0.69 -4.03
C GLY A 31 -7.11 -1.36 -4.86
N ILE A 32 -6.81 -2.51 -5.47
CA ILE A 32 -7.79 -3.30 -6.22
C ILE A 32 -8.92 -3.79 -5.32
N ALA A 33 -8.61 -4.31 -4.13
CA ALA A 33 -9.60 -4.83 -3.20
C ALA A 33 -10.63 -3.76 -2.79
N LEU A 34 -10.18 -2.52 -2.57
CA LEU A 34 -11.07 -1.39 -2.30
C LEU A 34 -12.01 -1.08 -3.48
N LEU A 35 -11.54 -1.18 -4.73
CA LEU A 35 -12.38 -0.94 -5.91
C LEU A 35 -13.52 -1.96 -6.00
N VAL A 36 -13.26 -3.23 -5.64
CA VAL A 36 -14.23 -4.32 -5.74
C VAL A 36 -15.02 -4.57 -4.44
N GLY A 37 -14.76 -3.80 -3.38
CA GLY A 37 -15.43 -3.93 -2.09
C GLY A 37 -15.08 -5.21 -1.32
N VAL A 38 -13.85 -5.73 -1.46
CA VAL A 38 -13.36 -6.90 -0.73
C VAL A 38 -12.51 -6.47 0.46
N ASP A 39 -12.87 -6.96 1.65
CA ASP A 39 -12.10 -6.72 2.86
C ASP A 39 -10.80 -7.52 2.86
N THR A 40 -9.72 -6.88 3.30
CA THR A 40 -8.38 -7.48 3.34
C THR A 40 -7.69 -7.22 4.69
N PRO A 41 -8.27 -7.70 5.81
CA PRO A 41 -7.84 -7.33 7.16
C PRO A 41 -6.37 -7.64 7.44
N PHE A 42 -5.85 -8.76 6.93
CA PHE A 42 -4.43 -9.10 7.11
C PHE A 42 -3.49 -8.23 6.27
N ILE A 43 -3.92 -7.79 5.09
CA ILE A 43 -3.15 -6.82 4.30
C ILE A 43 -3.14 -5.47 5.02
N ASP A 44 -4.27 -5.07 5.62
CA ASP A 44 -4.36 -3.84 6.41
C ASP A 44 -3.40 -3.86 7.60
N GLU A 45 -3.37 -4.95 8.37
CA GLU A 45 -2.45 -5.10 9.50
C GLU A 45 -0.98 -4.98 9.07
N ILE A 46 -0.59 -5.64 7.98
CA ILE A 46 0.78 -5.60 7.46
C ILE A 46 1.14 -4.19 7.00
N ILE A 47 0.26 -3.52 6.24
CA ILE A 47 0.52 -2.16 5.75
C ILE A 47 0.61 -1.17 6.92
N VAL A 48 -0.32 -1.24 7.88
CA VAL A 48 -0.33 -0.37 9.07
C VAL A 48 0.90 -0.59 9.95
N TRP A 49 1.38 -1.82 10.07
CA TRP A 49 2.64 -2.10 10.75
C TRP A 49 3.83 -1.54 9.97
N ALA A 50 3.93 -1.81 8.68
CA ALA A 50 5.10 -1.44 7.88
C ALA A 50 5.22 0.07 7.66
N GLN A 51 4.10 0.76 7.40
CA GLN A 51 4.11 2.21 7.15
C GLN A 51 4.65 3.01 8.34
N ARG A 52 4.49 2.50 9.58
CA ARG A 52 5.08 3.10 10.80
C ARG A 52 6.60 2.98 10.85
N HIS A 53 7.16 1.88 10.34
CA HIS A 53 8.61 1.66 10.33
C HIS A 53 9.29 2.34 9.14
N LEU A 54 8.53 2.61 8.08
CA LEU A 54 9.00 3.27 6.86
C LEU A 54 8.81 4.79 6.86
N ASP A 55 8.19 5.34 7.91
CA ASP A 55 7.79 6.76 8.00
C ASP A 55 6.95 7.19 6.78
N MET A 56 5.94 6.37 6.45
CA MET A 56 5.03 6.60 5.33
C MET A 56 3.58 6.67 5.81
N GLN A 57 2.76 7.41 5.06
CA GLN A 57 1.32 7.43 5.20
C GLN A 57 0.68 6.83 3.96
N LEU A 58 0.17 5.60 4.11
CA LEU A 58 -0.45 4.83 3.03
C LEU A 58 -1.93 4.58 3.32
N LEU A 59 -2.22 3.78 4.36
CA LEU A 59 -3.58 3.56 4.84
C LEU A 59 -3.93 4.55 5.96
N VAL A 60 -5.14 5.08 5.88
CA VAL A 60 -5.75 5.94 6.90
C VAL A 60 -7.17 5.46 7.16
N LYS A 61 -7.70 5.69 8.37
CA LYS A 61 -9.09 5.39 8.68
C LYS A 61 -9.99 6.55 8.25
N ASP A 62 -11.13 6.24 7.65
CA ASP A 62 -12.21 7.20 7.44
C ASP A 62 -13.01 7.45 8.74
N ALA A 63 -14.09 8.25 8.64
CA ALA A 63 -14.96 8.59 9.75
C ALA A 63 -15.66 7.37 10.37
N ASP A 64 -15.88 6.31 9.59
CA ASP A 64 -16.51 5.06 10.03
C ASP A 64 -15.47 4.03 10.55
N GLY A 65 -14.19 4.41 10.56
CA GLY A 65 -13.10 3.58 11.03
C GLY A 65 -12.58 2.56 10.01
N LYS A 66 -13.01 2.62 8.75
CA LYS A 66 -12.55 1.72 7.69
C LYS A 66 -11.27 2.24 7.03
N TYR A 67 -10.39 1.32 6.64
CA TYR A 67 -9.13 1.67 6.01
C TYR A 67 -9.31 2.08 4.55
N GLN A 68 -8.80 3.27 4.23
CA GLN A 68 -8.75 3.86 2.90
C GLN A 68 -7.30 4.11 2.48
N LEU A 69 -7.00 3.94 1.19
CA LEU A 69 -5.72 4.35 0.60
C LEU A 69 -5.73 5.84 0.28
N ALA A 70 -5.66 6.66 1.33
CA ALA A 70 -5.70 8.12 1.24
C ALA A 70 -4.58 8.81 2.03
N GLY A 71 -3.52 8.08 2.41
CA GLY A 71 -2.33 8.69 3.00
C GLY A 71 -1.54 9.53 2.00
N SER A 72 -0.73 10.47 2.51
CA SER A 72 0.01 11.44 1.69
C SER A 72 0.98 10.82 0.68
N ASP A 73 1.49 9.63 0.95
CA ASP A 73 2.51 8.96 0.12
C ASP A 73 1.90 8.04 -0.95
N VAL A 74 0.58 7.84 -0.97
CA VAL A 74 -0.10 6.99 -1.96
C VAL A 74 0.20 7.46 -3.38
N ASN A 75 0.15 8.78 -3.62
CA ASN A 75 0.30 9.36 -4.95
C ASN A 75 1.76 9.43 -5.45
N THR A 76 2.73 9.43 -4.54
CA THR A 76 4.15 9.61 -4.85
C THR A 76 4.94 8.32 -4.82
N SER A 77 4.48 7.31 -4.07
CA SER A 77 5.31 6.16 -3.70
C SER A 77 4.65 4.80 -3.89
N THR A 78 3.58 4.68 -4.69
CA THR A 78 2.89 3.39 -4.91
C THR A 78 2.52 3.17 -6.38
N SER A 79 2.08 1.96 -6.73
CA SER A 79 1.43 1.63 -8.00
C SER A 79 -0.08 1.39 -7.87
N ALA A 80 -0.68 1.75 -6.73
CA ALA A 80 -2.11 1.52 -6.51
C ALA A 80 -2.96 2.28 -7.55
N PRO A 81 -4.11 1.74 -8.01
CA PRO A 81 -4.96 2.39 -9.00
C PRO A 81 -5.37 3.82 -8.62
N GLN A 82 -5.59 4.07 -7.32
CA GLN A 82 -5.98 5.37 -6.77
C GLN A 82 -4.98 6.49 -7.12
N ARG A 83 -3.69 6.17 -7.22
CA ARG A 83 -2.65 7.12 -7.67
C ARG A 83 -2.92 7.65 -9.07
N PHE A 84 -3.53 6.84 -9.93
CA PHE A 84 -3.81 7.17 -11.33
C PHE A 84 -5.24 7.72 -11.53
N GLY A 85 -5.93 8.09 -10.44
CA GLY A 85 -7.31 8.56 -10.50
C GLY A 85 -8.34 7.46 -10.77
N ILE A 86 -7.99 6.20 -10.58
CA ILE A 86 -8.90 5.06 -10.74
C ILE A 86 -9.58 4.79 -9.39
N HIS A 87 -10.87 5.12 -9.30
CA HIS A 87 -11.65 5.01 -8.05
C HIS A 87 -12.84 4.06 -8.16
N SER A 88 -13.05 3.45 -9.33
CA SER A 88 -14.08 2.45 -9.55
C SER A 88 -13.57 1.32 -10.46
N VAL A 89 -14.28 0.17 -10.45
CA VAL A 89 -14.00 -0.93 -11.37
C VAL A 89 -14.22 -0.49 -12.82
N GLU A 90 -15.22 0.36 -13.05
CA GLU A 90 -15.52 0.96 -14.34
C GLU A 90 -14.36 1.81 -14.86
N ASP A 91 -13.73 2.62 -14.00
CA ASP A 91 -12.55 3.41 -14.36
C ASP A 91 -11.37 2.52 -14.71
N LEU A 92 -11.18 1.43 -13.97
CA LEU A 92 -10.11 0.47 -14.22
C LEU A 92 -10.25 -0.15 -15.62
N VAL A 93 -11.44 -0.70 -15.93
CA VAL A 93 -11.73 -1.30 -17.24
C VAL A 93 -11.56 -0.27 -18.36
N LYS A 94 -12.09 0.94 -18.20
CA LYS A 94 -11.94 2.01 -19.21
C LYS A 94 -10.49 2.42 -19.45
N HIS A 95 -9.63 2.40 -18.43
CA HIS A 95 -8.22 2.79 -18.58
C HIS A 95 -7.37 1.66 -19.17
N THR A 96 -7.67 0.39 -18.87
CA THR A 96 -6.89 -0.75 -19.35
C THR A 96 -7.15 -1.09 -20.82
N PHE A 97 -8.38 -0.90 -21.32
CA PHE A 97 -8.79 -1.35 -22.67
C PHE A 97 -8.88 -0.25 -23.73
N LYS A 98 -8.29 0.93 -23.52
CA LYS A 98 -8.29 2.04 -24.50
C LYS A 98 -7.61 1.74 -25.85
N HIS A 99 -7.03 0.55 -26.02
CA HIS A 99 -6.26 0.14 -27.21
C HIS A 99 -6.66 -1.24 -27.76
N VAL A 100 -7.82 -1.77 -27.41
CA VAL A 100 -8.36 -3.01 -28.00
C VAL A 100 -9.58 -2.70 -28.86
#